data_AF-A0A1G0AHD8-F1
#
_entry.id   AF-A0A1G0AHD8-F1
#
_cell.length_a   1.000
_cell.length_b   1.000
_cell.length_c   1.000
_cell.angle_alpha   90.00
_cell.angle_beta   90.00
_cell.angle_gamma   90.00
#
_symmetry.space_group_name_H-M   'P 1'
#
loop_
_entity.id
_entity.type
_entity.pdbx_description
1 polymer ?
#
loop_
_entity_poly.entity_id
_entity_poly.type
_entity_poly.pdbx_seq_one_letter_code
_entity_poly.pdbx_strand_id
1 'polypeptide(L)'
;MPPPGKPPSTDLFLKVGVVFLGLSLAVGLIGFHAAYFVPAPASGTPPPSYQTYIDTVRMLGIVSFVFMDVAVGFSVILAMFVGLSKDSIPDVTRRGAWLFAVVIPTAWLLVSWSLYSVFRSLFWYPYFP
;
A
#
# COMPACT_ATOMS: atom_id res chain seq x y z
N MET A 1 5.12 15.29 41.60
CA MET A 1 4.33 14.23 40.93
C MET A 1 4.72 14.24 39.46
N PRO A 2 5.07 13.09 38.87
CA PRO A 2 5.29 13.02 37.43
C PRO A 2 3.96 13.32 36.72
N PRO A 3 3.97 14.00 35.56
CA PRO A 3 2.75 14.21 34.78
C PRO A 3 2.16 12.84 34.38
N PRO A 4 0.83 12.71 34.30
CA PRO A 4 0.19 11.43 33.96
C PRO A 4 0.70 10.98 32.58
N GLY A 5 1.58 9.97 32.61
CA GLY A 5 2.12 9.34 31.42
C GLY A 5 0.98 8.71 30.62
N LYS A 6 0.99 8.91 29.30
CA LYS A 6 0.09 8.19 28.38
C LYS A 6 0.09 6.70 28.74
N PRO A 7 -1.08 6.03 28.72
CA PRO A 7 -1.13 4.60 29.00
C PRO A 7 -0.19 3.86 28.05
N PRO A 8 0.63 2.91 28.54
CA PRO A 8 1.68 2.24 27.76
C PRO A 8 1.17 1.52 26.50
N SER A 9 -0.13 1.23 26.42
CA SER A 9 -0.79 0.61 25.27
C SER A 9 -0.80 1.48 24.02
N THR A 10 -0.95 2.80 24.15
CA THR A 10 -1.04 3.71 23.00
C THR A 10 0.32 3.91 22.31
N ASP A 11 1.39 4.01 23.10
CA ASP A 11 2.75 4.13 22.57
C ASP A 11 3.19 2.85 21.87
N LEU A 12 2.88 1.68 22.46
CA LEU A 12 3.12 0.39 21.84
C LEU A 12 2.33 0.23 20.53
N PHE A 13 1.05 0.58 20.52
CA PHE A 13 0.21 0.53 19.32
C PHE A 13 0.78 1.39 18.19
N LEU A 14 1.21 2.62 18.48
CA LEU A 14 1.81 3.51 17.48
C LEU A 14 3.14 2.96 16.95
N LYS A 15 4.02 2.45 17.82
CA LYS A 15 5.30 1.85 17.42
C LYS A 15 5.10 0.62 16.53
N VAL A 16 4.24 -0.29 16.94
CA VAL A 16 3.89 -1.49 16.16
C VAL A 16 3.22 -1.11 14.85
N GLY A 17 2.31 -0.13 14.89
CA GLY A 17 1.62 0.38 13.71
C GLY A 17 2.56 0.99 12.68
N VAL A 18 3.53 1.79 13.11
CA VAL A 18 4.54 2.36 12.20
C VAL A 18 5.38 1.27 11.55
N VAL A 19 5.79 0.24 12.31
CA VAL A 19 6.53 -0.91 11.76
C VAL A 19 5.67 -1.67 10.74
N PHE A 20 4.41 -1.95 11.07
CA PHE A 20 3.49 -2.63 10.16
C PHE A 20 3.30 -1.84 8.86
N LEU A 21 3.06 -0.53 8.96
CA LEU A 21 2.93 0.36 7.80
C LEU A 21 4.19 0.37 6.94
N GLY A 22 5.36 0.47 7.57
CA GLY A 22 6.65 0.42 6.87
C GLY A 22 6.88 -0.90 6.14
N LEU A 23 6.56 -2.03 6.78
CA LEU A 23 6.64 -3.35 6.17
C LEU A 23 5.66 -3.50 5.00
N SER A 24 4.42 -3.03 5.16
CA SER A 24 3.44 -3.08 4.08
C SER A 24 3.89 -2.27 2.87
N LEU A 25 4.40 -1.05 3.08
CA LEU A 25 4.98 -0.25 1.98
C LEU A 25 6.17 -0.94 1.33
N ALA A 26 7.08 -1.50 2.14
CA ALA A 26 8.27 -2.18 1.63
C ALA A 26 7.88 -3.39 0.77
N VAL A 27 7.00 -4.26 1.25
CA VAL A 27 6.54 -5.44 0.48
C VAL A 27 5.80 -5.00 -0.78
N GLY A 28 4.96 -3.97 -0.69
CA GLY A 28 4.27 -3.39 -1.84
C GLY A 28 5.23 -2.91 -2.93
N LEU A 29 6.25 -2.14 -2.54
CA LEU A 29 7.26 -1.61 -3.45
C LEU A 29 8.16 -2.71 -4.02
N ILE A 30 8.57 -3.67 -3.20
CA ILE A 30 9.37 -4.80 -3.65
C ILE A 30 8.59 -5.62 -4.68
N GLY A 31 7.31 -5.92 -4.43
CA GLY A 31 6.46 -6.61 -5.40
C GLY A 31 6.36 -5.86 -6.73
N PHE A 32 6.21 -4.54 -6.68
CA PHE A 32 6.19 -3.69 -7.88
C PHE A 32 7.50 -3.79 -8.66
N HIS A 33 8.64 -3.54 -8.01
CA HIS A 33 9.95 -3.58 -8.67
C HIS A 33 10.28 -4.98 -9.19
N ALA A 34 9.98 -6.01 -8.40
CA ALA A 34 10.17 -7.40 -8.81
C ALA A 34 9.41 -7.71 -10.10
N ALA A 35 8.17 -7.23 -10.25
CA ALA A 35 7.38 -7.41 -11.48
C ALA A 35 8.06 -6.80 -12.72
N TYR A 36 8.75 -5.67 -12.58
CA TYR A 36 9.52 -5.04 -13.66
C TYR A 36 10.85 -5.75 -13.97
N PHE A 37 11.45 -6.40 -12.96
CA PHE A 37 12.72 -7.10 -13.13
C PHE A 37 12.58 -8.56 -13.56
N VAL A 38 11.36 -9.11 -13.64
CA VAL A 38 11.15 -10.44 -14.24
C VAL A 38 11.56 -10.34 -15.72
N PRO A 39 12.57 -11.12 -16.17
CA PRO A 39 13.02 -11.05 -17.56
C PRO A 39 11.93 -11.58 -18.49
N ALA A 40 11.59 -10.79 -19.51
CA ALA A 40 10.66 -11.22 -20.52
C ALA A 40 11.24 -12.39 -21.34
N PRO A 41 10.45 -13.42 -21.64
CA PRO A 41 10.88 -14.50 -22.52
C PRO A 41 11.13 -13.97 -23.94
N ALA A 42 11.99 -14.66 -24.70
CA ALA A 42 12.25 -14.31 -26.09
C ALA A 42 10.96 -14.32 -26.91
N SER A 43 10.91 -13.48 -27.95
CA SER A 43 9.77 -13.47 -28.89
C SER A 43 9.56 -14.87 -29.49
N GLY A 44 8.30 -15.31 -29.55
CA GLY A 44 7.93 -16.64 -30.06
C GLY A 44 8.13 -17.80 -29.06
N THR A 45 8.47 -17.52 -27.80
CA THR A 45 8.53 -18.56 -26.75
C THR A 45 7.15 -19.21 -26.59
N PRO A 46 7.02 -20.54 -26.83
CA PRO A 46 5.73 -21.22 -26.70
C PRO A 46 5.36 -21.44 -25.22
N PRO A 47 4.08 -21.75 -24.92
CA PRO A 47 3.68 -22.26 -23.61
C PRO A 47 4.47 -23.54 -23.24
N PRO A 48 4.73 -23.79 -21.93
CA PRO A 48 4.19 -23.07 -20.77
C PRO A 48 5.03 -21.88 -20.32
N SER A 49 6.25 -21.71 -20.80
CA SER A 49 7.20 -20.70 -20.27
C SER A 49 6.71 -19.26 -20.43
N TYR A 50 6.06 -18.94 -21.55
CA TYR A 50 5.41 -17.64 -21.73
C TYR A 50 4.26 -17.40 -20.74
N GLN A 51 3.44 -18.42 -20.48
CA GLN A 51 2.34 -18.33 -19.53
C GLN A 51 2.85 -18.18 -18.09
N THR A 52 3.89 -18.94 -17.72
CA THR A 52 4.53 -18.83 -16.41
C THR A 52 5.10 -17.43 -16.16
N TYR A 53 5.69 -16.79 -17.18
CA TYR A 53 6.13 -15.40 -17.09
C TYR A 53 4.96 -14.46 -16.77
N ILE A 54 3.86 -14.55 -17.52
CA ILE A 54 2.66 -13.73 -17.31
C ILE A 54 2.11 -13.93 -15.88
N ASP A 55 1.98 -15.18 -15.45
CA ASP A 55 1.40 -15.49 -14.13
C ASP A 55 2.30 -14.99 -13.00
N THR A 56 3.63 -15.10 -13.14
CA THR A 56 4.59 -14.59 -12.17
C THR A 56 4.47 -13.07 -12.02
N VAL A 57 4.47 -12.34 -13.14
CA VAL A 57 4.35 -10.88 -13.15
C VAL A 57 3.00 -10.44 -12.58
N ARG A 58 1.91 -11.14 -12.91
CA ARG A 58 0.58 -10.89 -12.33
C ARG A 58 0.55 -11.10 -10.83
N MET A 59 1.12 -12.20 -10.32
CA MET A 59 1.17 -12.45 -8.88
C MET A 59 1.96 -11.36 -8.13
N LEU A 60 3.12 -10.96 -8.65
CA LEU A 60 3.91 -9.87 -8.09
C LEU A 60 3.16 -8.53 -8.09
N GLY A 61 2.44 -8.25 -9.19
CA GLY A 61 1.53 -7.10 -9.27
C GLY A 61 0.43 -7.14 -8.22
N ILE A 62 -0.26 -8.27 -8.06
CA ILE A 62 -1.32 -8.45 -7.04
C ILE A 62 -0.76 -8.24 -5.63
N VAL A 63 0.38 -8.86 -5.31
CA VAL A 63 1.05 -8.68 -4.01
C VAL A 63 1.35 -7.21 -3.79
N SER A 64 1.91 -6.52 -4.80
CA SER A 64 2.19 -5.10 -4.72
C SER A 64 0.94 -4.28 -4.36
N PHE A 65 -0.15 -4.45 -5.12
CA PHE A 65 -1.39 -3.73 -4.91
C PHE A 65 -2.00 -3.96 -3.54
N VAL A 66 -2.12 -5.22 -3.13
CA VAL A 66 -2.74 -5.58 -1.85
C VAL A 66 -1.98 -4.94 -0.68
N PHE A 67 -0.65 -5.01 -0.70
CA PHE A 67 0.15 -4.43 0.36
C PHE A 67 0.13 -2.90 0.37
N MET A 68 0.02 -2.27 -0.79
CA MET A 68 -0.18 -0.82 -0.90
C MET A 68 -1.54 -0.39 -0.37
N ASP A 69 -2.62 -1.11 -0.71
CA ASP A 69 -3.97 -0.87 -0.19
C ASP A 69 -4.00 -1.01 1.34
N VAL A 70 -3.35 -2.04 1.88
CA VAL A 70 -3.21 -2.25 3.33
C VAL A 70 -2.45 -1.10 3.97
N ALA A 71 -1.34 -0.66 3.38
CA ALA A 71 -0.55 0.47 3.91
C ALA A 71 -1.38 1.77 3.94
N VAL A 72 -2.09 2.06 2.86
CA VAL A 72 -2.95 3.26 2.77
C VAL A 72 -4.10 3.18 3.76
N GLY A 73 -4.86 2.08 3.75
CA GLY A 73 -5.98 1.87 4.68
C GLY A 73 -5.54 1.97 6.14
N PHE A 74 -4.40 1.36 6.48
CA PHE A 74 -3.86 1.42 7.83
C PHE A 74 -3.38 2.83 8.21
N SER A 75 -2.77 3.58 7.28
CA SER A 75 -2.39 4.98 7.51
C SER A 75 -3.59 5.86 7.83
N VAL A 76 -4.73 5.62 7.17
CA VAL A 76 -5.98 6.34 7.39
C VAL A 76 -6.57 5.99 8.75
N ILE A 77 -6.56 4.72 9.14
CA ILE A 77 -6.98 4.27 10.48
C ILE A 77 -6.15 4.94 11.57
N LEU A 78 -4.82 4.98 11.42
CA LEU A 78 -3.93 5.68 12.36
C LEU A 78 -4.24 7.17 12.43
N ALA A 79 -4.47 7.81 11.29
CA ALA A 79 -4.81 9.23 11.22
C ALA A 79 -6.16 9.53 11.90
N MET A 80 -7.18 8.68 11.71
CA MET A 80 -8.46 8.79 12.43
C MET A 80 -8.27 8.61 13.93
N PHE A 81 -7.49 7.62 14.37
CA PHE A 81 -7.19 7.39 15.78
C PHE A 81 -6.51 8.60 16.44
N VAL A 82 -5.55 9.21 15.76
CA VAL A 82 -4.89 10.46 16.18
C VAL A 82 -5.89 11.63 16.21
N GLY A 83 -6.71 11.80 15.17
CA GLY A 83 -7.70 12.87 15.09
C GLY A 83 -8.77 12.84 16.18
N LEU A 84 -9.14 11.64 16.64
CA LEU A 84 -10.13 11.40 17.70
C LEU A 84 -9.55 11.54 19.12
N SER A 85 -8.22 11.53 19.28
CA SER A 85 -7.55 11.61 20.58
C SER A 85 -7.51 13.04 21.13
N LYS A 86 -8.63 13.53 21.67
CA LYS A 86 -8.85 14.93 22.11
C LYS A 86 -7.90 15.44 23.19
N ASP A 87 -7.53 14.58 24.15
CA ASP A 87 -6.89 15.05 25.41
C ASP A 87 -5.36 14.90 25.43
N SER A 88 -4.76 14.35 24.36
CA SER A 88 -3.36 13.92 24.39
C SER A 88 -2.51 14.38 23.20
N ILE A 89 -3.13 15.14 22.27
CA ILE A 89 -2.52 15.58 21.01
C ILE A 89 -2.96 17.04 20.72
N PRO A 90 -2.04 17.93 20.31
CA PRO A 90 -2.39 19.31 19.92
C PRO A 90 -3.45 19.37 18.81
N ASP A 91 -4.34 20.36 18.90
CA ASP A 91 -5.44 20.54 17.94
C ASP A 91 -4.99 20.66 16.48
N VAL A 92 -3.84 21.31 16.23
CA VAL A 92 -3.27 21.43 14.89
C VAL A 92 -2.93 20.05 14.29
N THR A 93 -2.33 19.17 15.08
CA THR A 93 -1.98 17.80 14.67
C THR A 93 -3.23 16.97 14.41
N ARG A 94 -4.27 17.13 15.25
CA ARG A 94 -5.55 16.43 15.07
C ARG A 94 -6.25 16.85 13.79
N ARG A 95 -6.28 18.15 13.49
CA ARG A 95 -6.84 18.67 12.22
C ARG A 95 -6.05 18.17 11.01
N GLY A 96 -4.72 18.16 11.10
CA GLY A 96 -3.86 17.60 10.05
C GLY A 96 -4.13 16.12 9.80
N ALA A 97 -4.28 15.32 10.86
CA ALA A 97 -4.61 13.91 10.76
C ALA A 97 -6.00 13.67 10.14
N TRP A 98 -7.00 14.50 10.47
CA TRP A 98 -8.32 14.45 9.83
C TRP A 98 -8.25 14.79 8.34
N LEU A 99 -7.53 15.84 7.96
CA LEU A 99 -7.33 16.21 6.56
C LEU A 99 -6.63 15.08 5.79
N PHE A 100 -5.58 14.49 6.37
CA PHE A 100 -4.90 13.32 5.81
C PHE A 100 -5.88 12.17 5.58
N ALA A 101 -6.68 11.82 6.59
CA ALA A 101 -7.64 10.71 6.53
C ALA A 101 -8.72 10.89 5.46
N VAL A 102 -9.01 12.13 5.03
CA VAL A 102 -9.98 12.42 3.97
C VAL A 102 -9.30 12.49 2.59
N VAL A 103 -8.17 13.19 2.49
CA VAL A 103 -7.50 13.45 1.21
C VAL A 103 -6.81 12.21 0.66
N ILE A 104 -6.17 11.42 1.53
CA ILE A 104 -5.36 10.27 1.11
C ILE A 104 -6.22 9.17 0.47
N PRO A 105 -7.38 8.76 1.00
CA PRO A 105 -8.25 7.81 0.31
C PRO A 105 -8.66 8.31 -1.08
N THR A 106 -9.01 9.59 -1.22
CA THR A 106 -9.40 10.17 -2.52
C THR A 106 -8.25 10.14 -3.51
N ALA A 107 -7.05 10.59 -3.10
CA ALA A 107 -5.87 10.53 -3.94
C ALA A 107 -5.51 9.07 -4.30
N TRP A 108 -5.63 8.16 -3.35
CA TRP A 108 -5.37 6.74 -3.58
C TRP A 108 -6.35 6.13 -4.58
N LEU A 109 -7.64 6.44 -4.51
CA LEU A 109 -8.62 5.98 -5.52
C LEU A 109 -8.24 6.41 -6.94
N LEU A 110 -7.74 7.64 -7.11
CA LEU A 110 -7.27 8.13 -8.42
C LEU A 110 -6.02 7.39 -8.90
N VAL A 111 -5.08 7.14 -7.98
CA VAL A 111 -3.86 6.37 -8.26
C VAL A 111 -4.20 4.91 -8.60
N SER A 112 -5.02 4.25 -7.79
CA SER A 112 -5.47 2.87 -7.99
C SER A 112 -6.24 2.72 -9.31
N TRP A 113 -7.05 3.70 -9.69
CA TRP A 113 -7.70 3.72 -11.01
C TRP A 113 -6.69 3.78 -12.16
N SER A 114 -5.71 4.67 -12.05
CA SER A 114 -4.65 4.84 -13.05
C SER A 114 -3.79 3.58 -13.17
N LEU A 115 -3.40 3.01 -12.03
CA LEU A 115 -2.64 1.77 -11.95
C LEU A 115 -3.45 0.59 -12.50
N TYR A 116 -4.74 0.46 -12.17
CA TYR A 116 -5.60 -0.56 -12.76
C TYR A 116 -5.62 -0.48 -14.29
N SER A 117 -5.70 0.73 -14.86
CA SER A 117 -5.65 0.93 -16.32
C SER A 117 -4.32 0.48 -16.94
N VAL A 118 -3.19 0.83 -16.31
CA VAL A 118 -1.85 0.44 -16.74
C VAL A 118 -1.64 -1.07 -16.61
N PHE A 119 -1.97 -1.66 -15.46
CA PHE A 119 -1.83 -3.10 -15.28
C PHE A 119 -2.75 -3.87 -16.22
N ARG A 120 -3.98 -3.41 -16.42
CA ARG A 120 -4.92 -4.03 -17.38
C ARG A 120 -4.36 -4.04 -18.79
N SER A 121 -3.75 -2.95 -19.24
CA SER A 121 -3.17 -2.85 -20.58
C SER A 121 -1.86 -3.63 -20.71
N LEU A 122 -1.02 -3.67 -19.68
CA LEU A 122 0.28 -4.34 -19.72
C LEU A 122 0.20 -5.86 -19.50
N PHE A 123 -0.71 -6.35 -18.64
CA PHE A 123 -0.66 -7.74 -18.15
C PHE A 123 -1.98 -8.52 -18.30
N TRP A 124 -3.11 -7.87 -18.62
CA TRP A 124 -4.41 -8.55 -18.78
C TRP A 124 -4.93 -8.58 -20.21
N TYR A 125 -4.32 -7.85 -21.15
CA TYR A 125 -4.65 -8.02 -22.56
C TYR A 125 -4.01 -9.32 -23.09
N PRO A 126 -4.79 -10.27 -23.62
CA PRO A 126 -4.22 -11.40 -24.33
C PRO A 126 -3.59 -10.85 -25.62
N TYR A 127 -2.26 -10.76 -25.65
CA TYR A 127 -1.53 -10.75 -26.91
C TYR A 127 -1.65 -12.16 -27.49
N PHE A 128 -2.74 -12.43 -28.21
CA PHE A 128 -2.86 -13.56 -29.14
C PHE A 128 -3.42 -13.03 -30.46
N PRO A 129 -2.87 -13.52 -31.57
CA PRO A 129 -3.59 -14.50 -32.38
C PRO A 129 -3.28 -15.94 -31.95
#